data_AF-A0A191ZEJ0-F1
#
_entry.id   AF-A0A191ZEJ0-F1
#
_cell.length_a   1.000
_cell.length_b   1.000
_cell.length_c   1.000
_cell.angle_alpha   90.00
_cell.angle_beta   90.00
_cell.angle_gamma   90.00
#
_symmetry.space_group_name_H-M   'P 1'
#
loop_
_entity.id
_entity.type
_entity.pdbx_description
1 polymer ?
#
loop_
_entity_poly.entity_id
_entity_poly.type
_entity_poly.pdbx_seq_one_letter_code
_entity_poly.pdbx_strand_id
1 'polypeptide(L)'
;MNTDASIPIDDFDYETFINGFEEVTYWHYAWYSKIMGALLYDQTKIIQGHHECRFGKFMDQTPIPPGQTKEFNTVRELHQQMHEAASTLMSSRILGRKPPESIFKEFSETQGLFTAAFNALLRSAMLSQAEQKCRASFGMGKAPVPPTSA
;
A
#
# COMPACT_ATOMS: atom_id res chain seq x y z
N MET A 1 3.04 9.82 18.34
CA MET A 1 4.23 10.55 17.85
C MET A 1 5.31 9.51 17.61
N ASN A 2 5.52 9.08 16.36
CA ASN A 2 6.69 8.29 16.00
C ASN A 2 7.81 9.27 15.67
N THR A 3 8.84 9.29 16.51
CA THR A 3 10.07 10.04 16.27
C THR A 3 10.69 9.58 14.95
N ASP A 4 10.92 10.55 14.07
CA ASP A 4 11.40 10.47 12.68
C ASP A 4 12.88 10.05 12.58
N ALA A 5 13.29 9.05 13.36
CA ALA A 5 14.60 8.44 13.19
C ALA A 5 14.53 7.52 11.98
N SER A 6 14.91 8.04 10.81
CA SER A 6 15.00 7.27 9.58
C SER A 6 15.92 6.08 9.81
N ILE A 7 15.41 4.86 9.60
CA ILE A 7 16.22 3.64 9.62
C ILE A 7 17.33 3.80 8.56
N PRO A 8 18.59 3.46 8.84
CA PRO A 8 19.62 3.45 7.80
C PRO A 8 19.30 2.44 6.69
N ILE A 9 19.73 2.72 5.46
CA ILE A 9 19.51 1.80 4.32
C ILE A 9 20.06 0.39 4.60
N ASP A 10 21.17 0.32 5.34
CA ASP A 10 21.85 -0.94 5.64
C ASP A 10 21.11 -1.77 6.69
N ASP A 11 20.24 -1.15 7.50
CA ASP A 11 19.54 -1.79 8.62
C ASP A 11 18.06 -2.07 8.32
N PHE A 12 17.55 -1.64 7.17
CA PHE A 12 16.16 -1.90 6.77
C PHE A 12 16.01 -3.29 6.11
N ASP A 13 15.01 -4.04 6.56
CA ASP A 13 14.68 -5.35 5.98
C ASP A 13 13.81 -5.20 4.72
N TYR A 14 14.47 -4.89 3.60
CA TYR A 14 13.80 -4.77 2.31
C TYR A 14 13.19 -6.09 1.81
N GLU A 15 13.73 -7.24 2.21
CA GLU A 15 13.21 -8.53 1.76
C GLU A 15 11.81 -8.78 2.32
N THR A 16 11.65 -8.63 3.64
CA THR A 16 10.32 -8.73 4.27
C THR A 16 9.36 -7.67 3.73
N PHE A 17 9.83 -6.44 3.51
CA PHE A 17 9.01 -5.37 2.94
C PHE A 17 8.48 -5.73 1.54
N ILE A 18 9.37 -6.15 0.64
CA ILE A 18 9.04 -6.50 -0.75
C ILE A 18 8.08 -7.70 -0.78
N ASN A 19 8.35 -8.74 -0.01
CA ASN A 19 7.49 -9.92 0.08
C ASN A 19 6.07 -9.55 0.58
N GLY A 20 5.99 -8.66 1.58
CA GLY A 20 4.71 -8.15 2.07
C GLY A 20 3.93 -7.37 0.99
N PHE A 21 4.63 -6.62 0.14
CA PHE A 21 4.03 -5.91 -0.99
C PHE A 21 3.54 -6.85 -2.09
N GLU A 22 4.31 -7.88 -2.48
CA GLU A 22 3.92 -8.79 -3.57
C GLU A 22 2.57 -9.50 -3.31
N GLU A 23 2.28 -9.84 -2.06
CA GLU A 23 1.00 -10.45 -1.70
C GLU A 23 -0.22 -9.53 -1.90
N VAL A 24 -0.03 -8.21 -1.90
CA VAL A 24 -1.10 -7.20 -1.95
C VAL A 24 -1.95 -7.34 -3.19
N THR A 25 -1.33 -7.62 -4.34
CA THR A 25 -2.04 -7.80 -5.61
C THR A 25 -3.04 -8.94 -5.53
N TYR A 26 -2.64 -10.08 -4.94
CA TYR A 26 -3.51 -11.24 -4.77
C TYR A 26 -4.72 -10.90 -3.87
N TRP A 27 -4.47 -10.28 -2.71
CA TRP A 27 -5.54 -9.96 -1.76
C TRP A 27 -6.54 -8.96 -2.34
N HIS A 28 -6.08 -7.94 -3.06
CA HIS A 28 -6.95 -6.93 -3.65
C HIS A 28 -7.68 -7.42 -4.90
N TYR A 29 -7.10 -8.36 -5.66
CA TYR A 29 -7.83 -9.01 -6.75
C TYR A 29 -9.00 -9.86 -6.22
N ALA A 30 -8.76 -10.65 -5.16
CA ALA A 30 -9.80 -11.42 -4.51
C ALA A 30 -10.89 -10.53 -3.87
N TRP A 31 -10.49 -9.41 -3.26
CA TRP A 31 -11.40 -8.41 -2.71
C TRP A 31 -12.25 -7.75 -3.80
N TYR A 32 -11.64 -7.26 -4.88
CA TYR A 32 -12.33 -6.70 -6.04
C TYR A 32 -13.37 -7.68 -6.62
N SER A 33 -12.98 -8.95 -6.80
CA SER A 33 -13.87 -10.00 -7.31
C SER A 33 -15.11 -10.21 -6.42
N LYS A 34 -14.95 -10.09 -5.09
CA LYS A 34 -16.08 -10.16 -4.15
C LYS A 34 -17.01 -8.96 -4.29
N ILE A 35 -16.48 -7.75 -4.52
CA ILE A 35 -17.28 -6.54 -4.76
C ILE A 35 -18.08 -6.72 -6.05
N MET A 36 -17.42 -7.09 -7.15
CA MET A 36 -18.09 -7.29 -8.44
C MET A 36 -19.18 -8.37 -8.35
N GLY A 37 -18.90 -9.49 -7.69
CA GLY A 37 -19.90 -10.53 -7.44
C GLY A 37 -21.09 -10.01 -6.61
N ALA A 38 -20.85 -9.20 -5.59
CA ALA A 38 -21.92 -8.64 -4.77
C ALA A 38 -22.80 -7.64 -5.54
N LEU A 39 -22.20 -6.87 -6.46
CA LEU A 39 -22.92 -5.97 -7.35
C LEU A 39 -23.77 -6.75 -8.39
N LEU A 40 -23.24 -7.86 -8.92
CA LEU A 40 -23.92 -8.67 -9.94
C LEU A 40 -25.08 -9.50 -9.39
N TYR A 41 -24.92 -10.09 -8.20
CA TYR A 41 -25.88 -11.05 -7.63
C TYR A 41 -26.75 -10.46 -6.53
N ASP A 42 -26.84 -9.13 -6.46
CA ASP A 42 -27.67 -8.42 -5.48
C ASP A 42 -27.38 -8.83 -4.01
N GLN A 43 -26.12 -9.20 -3.68
CA GLN A 43 -25.73 -9.57 -2.32
C GLN A 43 -25.35 -8.35 -1.47
N THR A 44 -25.83 -8.27 -0.24
CA THR A 44 -25.31 -7.33 0.76
C THR A 44 -24.09 -7.95 1.42
N LYS A 45 -22.91 -7.36 1.20
CA LYS A 45 -21.68 -7.78 1.89
C LYS A 45 -21.06 -6.60 2.61
N ILE A 46 -20.62 -6.86 3.84
CA ILE A 46 -19.72 -5.98 4.56
C ILE A 46 -18.36 -6.06 3.86
N ILE A 47 -17.90 -4.92 3.37
CA ILE A 47 -16.56 -4.77 2.83
C ILE A 47 -15.64 -4.41 3.99
N GLN A 48 -14.51 -5.10 4.08
CA GLN A 48 -13.49 -4.80 5.08
C GLN A 48 -12.99 -3.36 4.89
N GLY A 49 -12.89 -2.62 5.99
CA GLY A 49 -12.26 -1.30 5.99
C GLY A 49 -10.76 -1.39 5.67
N HIS A 50 -10.14 -0.28 5.31
CA HIS A 50 -8.73 -0.26 4.89
C HIS A 50 -7.78 -0.77 6.00
N HIS A 51 -7.99 -0.40 7.27
CA HIS A 51 -7.20 -0.93 8.40
C HIS A 51 -7.51 -2.39 8.76
N GLU A 52 -8.63 -2.92 8.30
CA GLU A 52 -9.04 -4.30 8.59
C GLU A 52 -8.46 -5.29 7.56
N CYS A 53 -8.13 -4.79 6.36
CA CYS A 53 -7.53 -5.59 5.31
C CYS A 53 -6.07 -5.94 5.67
N ARG A 54 -5.57 -7.07 5.14
CA ARG A 54 -4.22 -7.57 5.44
C ARG A 54 -3.14 -6.54 5.08
N PHE A 55 -3.32 -5.82 3.97
CA PHE A 55 -2.37 -4.80 3.54
C PHE A 55 -2.38 -3.56 4.44
N GLY A 56 -3.54 -3.08 4.88
CA GLY A 56 -3.61 -1.96 5.81
C GLY A 56 -2.91 -2.28 7.13
N LYS A 57 -3.17 -3.47 7.69
CA LYS A 57 -2.46 -3.95 8.90
C LYS A 57 -0.95 -4.01 8.70
N PHE A 58 -0.52 -4.51 7.55
CA PHE A 58 0.89 -4.54 7.19
C PHE A 58 1.48 -3.11 7.12
N MET A 59 0.83 -2.16 6.44
CA MET A 59 1.29 -0.78 6.33
C MET A 59 1.31 -0.02 7.67
N ASP A 60 0.41 -0.35 8.60
CA ASP A 60 0.38 0.28 9.93
C ASP A 60 1.50 -0.22 10.86
N GLN A 61 2.00 -1.43 10.61
CA GLN A 61 3.03 -2.08 11.43
C GLN A 61 4.43 -2.00 10.83
N THR A 62 4.51 -1.78 9.51
CA THR A 62 5.78 -1.82 8.78
C THR A 62 6.48 -0.47 8.86
N PRO A 63 7.76 -0.43 9.23
CA PRO A 63 8.54 0.79 9.15
C PRO A 63 8.62 1.31 7.71
N ILE A 64 8.70 2.64 7.57
CA ILE A 64 8.83 3.28 6.26
C ILE A 64 10.23 2.97 5.68
N PRO A 65 10.34 2.52 4.42
CA PRO A 65 11.63 2.34 3.78
C PRO A 65 12.44 3.64 3.74
N PRO A 66 13.76 3.60 4.01
CA PRO A 66 14.61 4.78 4.04
C PRO A 66 14.54 5.58 2.73
N GLY A 67 14.29 6.89 2.83
CA GLY A 67 14.19 7.79 1.68
C GLY A 67 12.88 7.70 0.88
N GLN A 68 11.90 6.90 1.32
CA GLN A 68 10.65 6.65 0.57
C GLN A 68 9.39 7.10 1.32
N THR A 69 9.52 8.03 2.27
CA THR A 69 8.40 8.53 3.09
C THR A 69 7.26 9.08 2.26
N LYS A 70 7.57 9.80 1.17
CA LYS A 70 6.56 10.40 0.31
C LYS A 70 5.75 9.32 -0.40
N GLU A 71 6.42 8.39 -1.08
CA GLU A 71 5.82 7.30 -1.84
C GLU A 71 5.00 6.39 -0.91
N PHE A 72 5.52 6.08 0.28
CA PHE A 72 4.83 5.30 1.29
C PHE A 72 3.53 5.95 1.74
N ASN A 73 3.56 7.25 2.06
CA ASN A 73 2.36 7.99 2.46
C ASN A 73 1.34 8.10 1.31
N THR A 74 1.80 8.34 0.08
CA THR A 74 0.92 8.33 -1.11
C THR A 74 0.21 6.98 -1.27
N VAL A 75 0.91 5.86 -1.08
CA VAL A 75 0.29 4.52 -1.11
C VAL A 75 -0.75 4.36 -0.01
N ARG A 76 -0.49 4.83 1.23
CA ARG A 76 -1.46 4.77 2.33
C ARG A 76 -2.72 5.58 2.05
N GLU A 77 -2.56 6.80 1.57
CA GLU A 77 -3.67 7.70 1.22
C GLU A 77 -4.54 7.10 0.11
N LEU A 78 -3.92 6.65 -0.98
CA LEU A 78 -4.66 6.05 -2.10
C LEU A 78 -5.33 4.72 -1.72
N HIS A 79 -4.70 3.93 -0.85
CA HIS A 79 -5.30 2.72 -0.32
C HIS A 79 -6.57 3.01 0.49
N GLN A 80 -6.53 4.02 1.37
CA GLN A 80 -7.71 4.46 2.11
C GLN A 80 -8.81 4.94 1.15
N GLN A 81 -8.48 5.84 0.21
CA GLN A 81 -9.44 6.36 -0.77
C GLN A 81 -10.09 5.24 -1.59
N MET A 82 -9.33 4.21 -1.98
CA MET A 82 -9.87 3.07 -2.73
C MET A 82 -10.91 2.28 -1.91
N HIS A 83 -10.66 2.05 -0.62
CA HIS A 83 -11.61 1.41 0.28
C HIS A 83 -12.85 2.27 0.54
N GLU A 84 -12.69 3.58 0.67
CA GLU A 84 -13.79 4.53 0.82
C GLU A 84 -14.66 4.56 -0.45
N ALA A 85 -14.06 4.64 -1.63
CA ALA A 85 -14.77 4.58 -2.90
C ALA A 85 -15.53 3.25 -3.10
N ALA A 86 -14.92 2.13 -2.70
CA ALA A 86 -15.61 0.82 -2.69
C ALA A 86 -16.82 0.80 -1.74
N SER A 87 -16.68 1.41 -0.56
CA SER A 87 -17.76 1.51 0.43
C SER A 87 -18.91 2.38 -0.10
N THR A 88 -18.59 3.50 -0.73
CA THR A 88 -19.56 4.38 -1.40
C THR A 88 -20.26 3.65 -2.55
N LEU A 89 -19.53 2.95 -3.40
CA LEU A 89 -20.09 2.13 -4.49
C LEU A 89 -21.12 1.15 -3.97
N MET A 90 -20.80 0.46 -2.88
CA MET A 90 -21.64 -0.60 -2.34
C MET A 90 -22.83 -0.08 -1.54
N SER A 91 -22.68 1.10 -0.93
CA SER A 91 -23.78 1.80 -0.25
C SER A 91 -24.71 2.54 -1.22
N SER A 92 -24.21 2.96 -2.38
CA SER A 92 -25.00 3.61 -3.44
C SER A 92 -25.99 2.67 -4.12
N ARG A 93 -25.85 1.36 -3.85
CA ARG A 93 -26.74 0.34 -4.37
C ARG A 93 -28.12 0.49 -3.74
N ILE A 94 -29.12 0.67 -4.59
CA ILE A 94 -30.54 0.58 -4.24
C ILE A 94 -31.03 -0.77 -4.75
N LEU A 95 -31.82 -1.50 -3.94
CA LEU A 95 -32.37 -2.81 -4.32
C LEU A 95 -33.00 -2.75 -5.73
N GLY A 96 -32.55 -3.62 -6.63
CA GLY A 96 -33.05 -3.67 -8.01
C GLY A 96 -32.54 -2.57 -8.96
N ARG A 97 -31.56 -1.75 -8.55
CA ARG A 97 -30.93 -0.73 -9.40
C ARG A 97 -29.40 -0.86 -9.37
N LYS A 98 -28.79 -0.69 -10.55
CA LYS A 98 -27.33 -0.58 -10.68
C LYS A 98 -26.84 0.68 -9.96
N PRO A 99 -25.62 0.66 -9.38
CA PRO A 99 -25.00 1.87 -8.88
C PRO A 99 -24.80 2.89 -10.03
N PRO A 100 -24.79 4.19 -9.73
CA PRO A 100 -24.44 5.22 -10.70
C PRO A 100 -23.08 4.96 -11.35
N GLU A 101 -22.99 5.13 -12.67
CA GLU A 101 -21.75 4.92 -13.44
C GLU A 101 -20.60 5.79 -12.90
N SER A 102 -20.89 7.03 -12.50
CA SER A 102 -19.90 7.95 -11.93
C SER A 102 -19.21 7.39 -10.68
N ILE A 103 -19.96 6.71 -9.81
CA ILE A 103 -19.44 6.12 -8.57
C ILE A 103 -18.58 4.89 -8.89
N PHE A 104 -19.00 4.09 -9.88
CA PHE A 104 -18.19 2.96 -10.35
C PHE A 104 -16.88 3.43 -11.00
N LYS A 105 -16.94 4.49 -11.79
CA LYS A 105 -15.77 5.12 -12.44
C LYS A 105 -14.80 5.65 -11.40
N GLU A 106 -15.30 6.35 -10.37
CA GLU A 106 -14.49 6.84 -9.25
C GLU A 106 -13.74 5.69 -8.57
N PHE A 107 -14.45 4.62 -8.16
CA PHE A 107 -13.81 3.43 -7.59
C PHE A 107 -12.72 2.84 -8.50
N SER A 108 -13.02 2.71 -9.80
CA SER A 108 -12.08 2.15 -10.78
C SER A 108 -10.84 3.03 -10.97
N GLU A 109 -11.02 4.36 -10.99
CA GLU A 109 -9.92 5.33 -11.10
C GLU A 109 -9.03 5.30 -9.86
N THR A 110 -9.61 5.29 -8.66
CA THR A 110 -8.84 5.21 -7.42
C THR A 110 -8.07 3.89 -7.32
N GLN A 111 -8.65 2.76 -7.77
CA GLN A 111 -7.94 1.49 -7.86
C GLN A 111 -6.73 1.56 -8.81
N GLY A 112 -6.89 2.25 -9.95
CA GLY A 112 -5.80 2.49 -10.91
C GLY A 112 -4.67 3.33 -10.32
N LEU A 113 -5.02 4.44 -9.65
CA LEU A 113 -4.05 5.31 -8.98
C LEU A 113 -3.31 4.58 -7.86
N PHE A 114 -4.04 3.84 -7.02
CA PHE A 114 -3.45 3.00 -5.97
C PHE A 114 -2.46 2.01 -6.57
N THR A 115 -2.85 1.29 -7.64
CA THR A 115 -1.99 0.30 -8.30
C THR A 115 -0.72 0.95 -8.86
N ALA A 116 -0.82 2.15 -9.44
CA ALA A 116 0.33 2.87 -9.97
C ALA A 116 1.30 3.29 -8.85
N ALA A 117 0.79 3.88 -7.76
CA ALA A 117 1.60 4.30 -6.62
C ALA A 117 2.25 3.10 -5.91
N PHE A 118 1.48 2.02 -5.71
CA PHE A 118 1.95 0.77 -5.14
C PHE A 118 3.15 0.21 -5.92
N ASN A 119 3.03 0.13 -7.26
CA ASN A 119 4.11 -0.37 -8.11
C ASN A 119 5.32 0.57 -8.12
N ALA A 120 5.12 1.89 -8.01
CA ALA A 120 6.22 2.84 -7.92
C ALA A 120 7.03 2.64 -6.63
N LEU A 121 6.35 2.48 -5.50
CA LEU A 121 6.99 2.20 -4.21
C LEU A 121 7.71 0.85 -4.22
N LEU A 122 7.07 -0.20 -4.74
CA LEU A 122 7.69 -1.53 -4.86
C LEU A 122 8.99 -1.47 -5.67
N ARG A 123 8.99 -0.79 -6.82
CA ARG A 123 10.21 -0.60 -7.63
C ARG A 123 11.29 0.16 -6.86
N SER A 124 10.92 1.22 -6.14
CA SER A 124 11.87 2.01 -5.33
C SER A 124 12.53 1.16 -4.23
N ALA A 125 11.73 0.34 -3.54
CA ALA A 125 12.22 -0.60 -2.54
C ALA A 125 13.17 -1.66 -3.13
N MET A 126 12.85 -2.23 -4.31
CA MET A 126 13.73 -3.17 -4.99
C MET A 126 15.07 -2.54 -5.40
N LEU A 127 15.06 -1.30 -5.88
CA LEU A 127 16.29 -0.56 -6.20
C LEU A 127 17.14 -0.30 -4.96
N SER A 128 16.50 0.08 -3.85
CA SER A 128 17.19 0.33 -2.58
C SER A 128 17.76 -0.94 -1.97
N GLN A 129 17.07 -2.08 -2.11
CA GLN A 129 17.62 -3.39 -1.73
C GLN A 129 18.85 -3.75 -2.57
N ALA A 130 18.81 -3.49 -3.87
CA ALA A 130 19.96 -3.74 -4.75
C ALA A 130 21.17 -2.87 -4.34
N GLU A 131 20.92 -1.61 -3.97
CA GLU A 131 21.95 -0.72 -3.44
C GLU A 131 22.53 -1.24 -2.12
N GLN A 132 21.68 -1.67 -1.17
CA GLN A 132 22.10 -2.27 0.10
C GLN A 132 23.00 -3.50 -0.13
N LYS A 133 22.58 -4.42 -1.01
CA LYS A 133 23.36 -5.61 -1.37
C LYS A 133 24.69 -5.26 -2.03
N CYS A 134 24.72 -4.22 -2.88
CA CYS A 134 25.94 -3.73 -3.50
C CYS A 134 26.93 -3.20 -2.46
N ARG A 135 26.48 -2.31 -1.55
CA ARG A 135 27.33 -1.75 -0.48
C ARG A 135 27.94 -2.84 0.41
N ALA A 136 27.13 -3.84 0.78
CA ALA A 136 27.57 -4.99 1.57
C ALA A 136 28.66 -5.80 0.84
N SER A 137 28.54 -5.96 -0.48
CA SER A 137 29.47 -6.76 -1.30
C SER A 137 30.83 -6.07 -1.52
N PHE A 138 30.87 -4.74 -1.51
CA PHE A 138 32.09 -3.96 -1.76
C PHE A 138 32.73 -3.35 -0.51
N GLY A 139 32.25 -3.71 0.69
CA GLY A 139 32.82 -3.20 1.95
C GLY A 139 32.73 -1.69 2.10
N MET A 140 31.78 -1.04 1.42
CA MET A 140 31.47 0.36 1.63
C MET A 140 30.73 0.46 2.97
N GLY A 141 31.50 0.56 4.06
CA GLY A 141 31.00 0.53 5.42
C GLY A 141 29.93 1.60 5.70
N LYS A 142 29.13 1.35 6.75
CA LYS A 142 28.11 2.26 7.27
C LYS A 142 28.66 3.70 7.30
N ALA A 143 27.94 4.63 6.70
CA ALA A 143 28.30 6.04 6.76
C ALA A 143 28.56 6.43 8.23
N PRO A 144 29.67 7.11 8.55
CA PRO A 144 30.01 7.43 9.92
C PRO A 144 28.88 8.27 10.53
N VAL A 145 28.39 7.83 11.70
CA VAL A 145 27.42 8.58 12.48
C VAL A 145 28.10 9.91 12.86
N PRO A 146 27.54 11.07 12.50
CA PRO A 146 28.13 12.35 12.87
C PRO A 146 28.18 12.45 14.41
N PRO A 147 29.28 12.95 14.98
CA PRO A 147 29.40 13.06 16.43
C PRO A 147 28.29 13.96 16.96
N THR A 148 27.53 13.45 17.93
CA THR A 148 26.62 14.26 18.75
C THR A 148 27.44 15.33 19.45
N SER A 149 27.25 16.58 19.07
CA SER A 149 27.73 17.75 19.81
C SER A 149 27.09 17.75 21.20
N ALA A 150 27.92 17.62 22.23
CA ALA A 150 27.56 17.78 23.63
C ALA A 150 27.30 19.25 24.00
#